data_AF-A0A484ZPP1-F1
#
_entry.id   AF-A0A484ZPP1-F1
#
_cell.length_a   1.000
_cell.length_b   1.000
_cell.length_c   1.000
_cell.angle_alpha   90.00
_cell.angle_beta   90.00
_cell.angle_gamma   90.00
#
_symmetry.space_group_name_H-M   'P 1'
#
loop_
_entity.id
_entity.type
_entity.pdbx_description
1 polymer ?
#
loop_
_entity_poly.entity_id
_entity_poly.type
_entity_poly.pdbx_seq_one_letter_code
_entity_poly.pdbx_strand_id
1 'polypeptide(L)'
;MDNGLLVLAYNPIEGNWNRRYPISISYSLDNGKNWSVPLDFESKEGEFSYPAIIADGQNLHMTYTWNRKNIIYQPITADDYKNGEFS
;
A
#
# COMPACT_ATOMS: atom_id res chain seq x y z
N MET A 1 -7.91 9.31 -4.18
CA MET A 1 -8.07 9.26 -5.65
C MET A 1 -9.19 10.19 -6.05
N ASP A 2 -9.28 10.60 -7.32
CA ASP A 2 -10.28 11.61 -7.76
C ASP A 2 -11.73 11.16 -7.55
N ASN A 3 -11.97 9.84 -7.47
CA ASN A 3 -13.27 9.24 -7.16
C ASN A 3 -13.62 9.23 -5.65
N GLY A 4 -12.78 9.80 -4.79
CA GLY A 4 -12.98 9.82 -3.34
C GLY A 4 -12.51 8.55 -2.60
N LEU A 5 -11.98 7.54 -3.30
CA LEU A 5 -11.41 6.36 -2.65
C LEU A 5 -10.19 6.74 -1.80
N LEU A 6 -10.19 6.29 -0.54
CA LEU A 6 -9.04 6.38 0.35
C LEU A 6 -8.20 5.11 0.23
N VAL A 7 -6.88 5.29 0.21
CA VAL A 7 -5.91 4.19 0.17
C VAL A 7 -4.83 4.45 1.20
N LEU A 8 -4.49 3.41 1.96
CA LEU A 8 -3.46 3.40 2.99
C LEU A 8 -2.39 2.40 2.61
N ALA A 9 -1.14 2.86 2.53
CA ALA A 9 0.03 2.00 2.39
C ALA A 9 0.74 1.86 3.75
N TYR A 10 1.02 0.64 4.19
CA TYR A 10 1.56 0.37 5.52
C TYR A 10 2.18 -1.03 5.63
N ASN A 11 2.84 -1.29 6.76
CA ASN A 11 3.19 -2.65 7.17
C ASN A 11 2.10 -3.13 8.15
N PRO A 12 1.29 -4.16 7.83
CA PRO A 12 0.20 -4.63 8.69
C PRO A 12 0.70 -5.53 9.83
N ILE A 13 1.78 -5.11 10.51
CA ILE A 13 2.42 -5.88 11.58
C ILE A 13 2.23 -5.17 12.91
N GLU A 14 1.69 -5.89 13.89
CA GLU A 14 1.48 -5.37 15.24
C GLU A 14 2.79 -5.29 16.05
N GLY A 15 2.85 -4.31 16.95
CA GLY A 15 3.94 -4.14 17.90
C GLY A 15 5.10 -3.27 17.39
N ASN A 16 5.84 -2.69 18.34
CA ASN A 16 7.01 -1.88 18.04
C ASN A 16 8.22 -2.76 17.70
N TRP A 17 9.00 -2.36 16.69
CA TRP A 17 10.24 -3.04 16.27
C TRP A 17 10.07 -4.49 15.78
N ASN A 18 8.88 -4.84 15.28
CA ASN A 18 8.61 -6.14 14.71
C ASN A 18 9.07 -6.23 13.24
N ARG A 19 8.74 -7.35 12.58
CA ARG A 19 8.98 -7.61 11.15
C ARG A 19 8.54 -6.42 10.29
N ARG A 20 9.29 -6.20 9.22
CA ARG A 20 9.14 -5.08 8.29
C ARG A 20 8.64 -5.57 6.93
N TYR A 21 7.84 -6.63 6.93
CA TYR A 21 7.21 -7.20 5.74
C TYR A 21 5.88 -7.84 6.17
N PRO A 22 4.85 -7.84 5.32
CA PRO A 22 4.80 -7.28 3.97
C PRO A 22 4.72 -5.74 3.95
N ILE A 23 4.95 -5.13 2.78
CA ILE A 23 4.36 -3.82 2.42
C ILE A 23 3.01 -4.11 1.77
N SER A 24 1.96 -3.48 2.29
CA SER A 24 0.58 -3.72 1.85
C SER A 24 -0.16 -2.42 1.62
N ILE A 25 -1.23 -2.49 0.84
CA ILE A 25 -2.26 -1.45 0.77
C ILE A 25 -3.60 -1.96 1.29
N SER A 26 -4.37 -1.07 1.89
CA SER A 26 -5.81 -1.25 2.13
C SER A 26 -6.56 -0.03 1.60
N TYR A 27 -7.83 -0.21 1.25
CA TYR A 27 -8.69 0.88 0.80
C TYR A 27 -9.95 1.00 1.65
N SER A 28 -10.56 2.19 1.60
CA SER A 28 -11.81 2.47 2.30
C SER A 28 -12.80 3.15 1.38
N LEU A 29 -14.01 2.61 1.37
CA LEU A 29 -15.17 3.11 0.61
C LEU A 29 -16.10 3.99 1.47
N ASP A 30 -15.86 4.06 2.77
CA ASP A 30 -16.73 4.72 3.75
C ASP A 30 -16.00 5.82 4.54
N ASN A 31 -15.04 6.46 3.87
CA ASN A 31 -14.24 7.57 4.39
C ASN A 31 -13.45 7.20 5.66
N GLY A 32 -12.84 6.01 5.66
CA GLY A 32 -11.88 5.56 6.66
C GLY A 32 -12.47 4.87 7.87
N LYS A 33 -13.77 4.55 7.87
CA LYS A 33 -14.41 3.82 8.99
C LYS A 33 -14.08 2.34 8.95
N ASN A 34 -14.12 1.74 7.76
CA ASN A 34 -13.74 0.37 7.50
C ASN A 34 -12.68 0.33 6.41
N TRP A 35 -11.80 -0.67 6.50
CA TRP A 35 -10.70 -0.90 5.56
C TRP A 35 -10.79 -2.32 5.01
N SER A 36 -10.43 -2.46 3.73
CA SER A 36 -10.34 -3.77 3.08
C SER A 36 -9.30 -4.66 3.75
N VAL A 37 -9.39 -5.97 3.47
CA VAL A 37 -8.26 -6.89 3.71
C VAL A 37 -7.02 -6.32 2.98
N PRO A 38 -5.82 -6.39 3.59
CA PRO A 38 -4.61 -5.88 2.96
C PRO A 38 -4.25 -6.67 1.69
N LEU A 39 -3.83 -5.95 0.66
CA LEU A 39 -3.19 -6.51 -0.53
C LEU A 39 -1.67 -6.33 -0.41
N ASP A 40 -0.94 -7.43 -0.47
CA ASP A 40 0.52 -7.47 -0.26
C ASP A 40 1.28 -7.30 -1.58
N PHE A 41 2.24 -6.36 -1.62
CA PHE A 41 3.12 -6.17 -2.79
C PHE A 41 4.51 -6.78 -2.59
N GLU A 42 5.07 -6.63 -1.39
CA GLU A 42 6.42 -7.14 -1.06
C GLU A 42 6.33 -8.09 0.13
N SER A 43 5.91 -9.33 -0.14
CA SER A 43 5.53 -10.34 0.86
C SER A 43 6.67 -11.25 1.32
N LYS A 44 7.83 -11.19 0.65
CA LYS A 44 9.01 -11.97 1.06
C LYS A 44 9.57 -11.43 2.37
N GLU A 45 10.34 -12.26 3.06
CA GLU A 45 11.06 -11.82 4.25
C GLU A 45 12.12 -10.76 3.89
N GLY A 46 12.11 -9.64 4.62
CA GLY A 46 13.07 -8.56 4.43
C GLY A 46 12.79 -7.32 5.29
N GLU A 47 13.65 -6.31 5.18
CA GLU A 47 13.47 -5.03 5.85
C GLU A 47 12.84 -3.99 4.90
N PHE A 48 11.51 -4.00 4.79
CA PHE A 48 10.75 -3.07 3.92
C PHE A 48 9.96 -2.07 4.76
N SER A 49 10.19 -0.78 4.58
CA SER A 49 9.66 0.21 5.54
C SER A 49 9.41 1.56 4.92
N TYR A 50 8.67 2.37 5.68
CA TYR A 50 8.36 3.76 5.36
C TYR A 50 7.65 3.89 4.00
N PRO A 51 6.52 3.18 3.81
CA PRO A 51 5.73 3.39 2.60
C PRO A 51 5.24 4.84 2.56
N ALA A 52 5.34 5.45 1.38
CA ALA A 52 4.72 6.71 1.04
C ALA A 52 3.92 6.51 -0.24
N ILE A 53 2.70 7.06 -0.30
CA ILE A 53 1.80 6.88 -1.43
C ILE A 53 1.15 8.22 -1.79
N ILE A 54 1.06 8.50 -3.09
CA ILE A 54 0.32 9.63 -3.64
C ILE A 54 -0.62 9.16 -4.74
N ALA A 55 -1.71 9.88 -4.95
CA ALA A 55 -2.64 9.64 -6.05
C ALA A 55 -2.41 10.66 -7.17
N ASP A 56 -2.54 10.20 -8.41
CA ASP A 56 -2.61 11.02 -9.62
C ASP A 56 -3.79 10.52 -10.47
N GLY A 57 -4.92 11.21 -10.37
CA GLY A 57 -6.19 10.76 -10.93
C GLY A 57 -6.65 9.41 -10.36
N GLN A 58 -6.58 8.38 -11.20
CA GLN A 58 -6.89 6.98 -10.86
C GLN A 58 -5.64 6.11 -10.65
N ASN A 59 -4.44 6.67 -10.78
CA ASN A 59 -3.20 5.95 -10.52
C ASN A 59 -2.71 6.25 -9.10
N LEU A 60 -1.98 5.30 -8.53
CA LEU A 60 -1.24 5.49 -7.30
C LEU A 60 0.24 5.27 -7.56
N HIS A 61 1.04 6.08 -6.87
CA HIS A 61 2.48 6.02 -6.91
C HIS A 61 2.96 5.75 -5.49
N MET A 62 3.41 4.51 -5.25
CA MET A 62 3.95 4.12 -3.95
C MET A 62 5.47 4.05 -4.00
N THR A 63 6.12 4.49 -2.93
CA THR A 63 7.54 4.28 -2.69
C THR A 63 7.76 3.67 -1.32
N TYR A 64 8.84 2.92 -1.16
CA TYR A 64 9.24 2.38 0.14
C TYR A 64 10.74 2.12 0.19
N THR A 65 11.30 2.07 1.40
CA THR A 65 12.69 1.69 1.63
C THR A 65 12.84 0.18 1.58
N TRP A 66 13.81 -0.31 0.82
CA TRP A 66 14.14 -1.73 0.70
C TRP A 66 15.52 -2.03 1.31
N ASN A 67 15.51 -2.86 2.36
CA ASN A 67 16.68 -3.28 3.14
C ASN A 67 17.61 -2.13 3.56
N ARG A 68 17.03 -0.94 3.79
CA ARG A 68 17.73 0.33 4.08
C ARG A 68 18.84 0.68 3.08
N LYS A 69 18.75 0.17 1.85
CA LYS A 69 19.76 0.34 0.80
C LYS A 69 19.21 1.00 -0.45
N ASN A 70 17.96 0.72 -0.78
CA ASN A 70 17.30 1.22 -1.98
C ASN A 70 15.97 1.87 -1.64
N ILE A 71 15.50 2.73 -2.53
CA ILE A 71 14.10 3.15 -2.59
C ILE A 71 13.47 2.44 -3.78
N ILE A 72 12.37 1.73 -3.53
CA ILE A 72 11.59 1.10 -4.58
C ILE A 72 10.44 2.02 -4.93
N TYR A 73 10.13 2.07 -6.23
CA TYR A 73 8.94 2.69 -6.76
C TYR A 73 8.01 1.59 -7.29
N GLN A 74 6.76 1.61 -6.83
CA GLN A 74 5.71 0.66 -7.20
C GLN A 74 4.51 1.48 -7.75
N PRO A 75 4.30 1.48 -9.07
CA PRO A 75 3.06 1.97 -9.64
C PRO A 75 1.91 1.00 -9.32
N ILE A 76 0.73 1.56 -9.09
CA ILE A 76 -0.53 0.81 -8.95
C ILE A 76 -1.53 1.53 -9.84
N THR A 77 -2.08 0.83 -10.81
CA THR A 77 -2.85 1.39 -11.93
C THR A 77 -4.29 0.92 -11.89
N ALA A 78 -5.12 1.45 -12.78
CA ALA A 78 -6.49 1.00 -12.95
C ALA A 78 -6.60 -0.50 -13.31
N ASP A 79 -5.57 -1.11 -13.91
CA ASP A 79 -5.56 -2.55 -14.17
C ASP A 79 -5.45 -3.38 -12.89
N ASP A 80 -4.85 -2.80 -11.86
CA ASP A 80 -4.75 -3.36 -10.52
C ASP A 80 -6.00 -3.03 -9.70
N TYR A 81 -6.95 -2.24 -10.21
CA TYR A 81 -8.20 -1.86 -9.53
C TYR A 81 -9.43 -2.18 -10.40
N LYS A 82 -9.97 -3.40 -10.26
CA LYS A 82 -11.07 -3.92 -11.07
C LYS A 82 -12.30 -4.17 -10.21
N ASN A 83 -13.47 -3.77 -10.73
CA ASN A 83 -14.78 -4.00 -10.08
C ASN A 83 -14.89 -3.46 -8.64
N GLY A 84 -14.11 -2.43 -8.28
CA GLY A 84 -14.13 -1.84 -6.94
C GLY A 84 -13.13 -2.46 -5.96
N GLU A 85 -12.28 -3.39 -6.41
CA GLU A 85 -11.28 -4.08 -5.59
C GLU A 85 -9.89 -3.99 -6.23
N PHE A 86 -8.84 -3.97 -5.40
CA PHE A 86 -7.48 -4.11 -5.91
C PHE A 86 -7.12 -5.59 -6.09
N SER A 87 -6.47 -5.94 -7.20
CA SER A 87 -6.08 -7.31 -7.58
C SER A 87 -4.57 -7.45 -7.77
#